data_AF-A0A7V0JFQ4-F1
#
_entry.id   AF-A0A7V0JFQ4-F1
#
_cell.length_a   1.000
_cell.length_b   1.000
_cell.length_c   1.000
_cell.angle_alpha   90.00
_cell.angle_beta   90.00
_cell.angle_gamma   90.00
#
_symmetry.space_group_name_H-M   'P 1'
#
loop_
_entity.id
_entity.type
_entity.pdbx_description
1 polymer ?
#
loop_
_entity_poly.entity_id
_entity_poly.type
_entity_poly.pdbx_seq_one_letter_code
_entity_poly.pdbx_strand_id
1 'polypeptide(L)' 'MNEKKCEAILNKYNEEQGSIISILQDIQECFGYIPEDVVFRFAEKLNIPASNFFGVITFYAQFYLKPRGKHIITA' A
#
# COMPACT_ATOMS: atom_id res chain seq x y z
N MET A 1 17.86 0.21 -0.78
CA MET A 1 17.61 0.03 0.67
C MET A 1 16.14 -0.25 1.02
N ASN A 2 15.18 -0.13 0.09
CA ASN A 2 13.74 -0.24 0.40
C ASN A 2 13.18 -1.65 0.19
N GLU A 3 13.91 -2.53 -0.51
CA GLU A 3 13.48 -3.89 -0.86
C GLU A 3 13.29 -4.82 0.33
N LYS A 4 14.19 -4.75 1.33
CA LYS A 4 14.12 -5.65 2.50
C LYS A 4 12.86 -5.45 3.34
N LYS A 5 12.33 -4.22 3.38
CA LYS A 5 11.11 -3.90 4.13
C LYS A 5 9.87 -4.46 3.44
N CYS A 6 9.74 -4.25 2.13
CA CYS A 6 8.64 -4.83 1.35
C CYS A 6 8.61 -6.36 1.44
N GLU A 7 9.78 -7.00 1.40
CA GLU A 7 9.87 -8.46 1.45
C GLU A 7 9.46 -9.05 2.81
N ALA A 8 9.82 -8.37 3.91
CA ALA A 8 9.38 -8.78 5.24
C ALA A 8 7.85 -8.69 5.41
N ILE A 9 7.25 -7.62 4.88
CA ILE A 9 5.80 -7.41 4.89
C ILE A 9 5.12 -8.48 4.03
N LEU A 10 5.61 -8.69 2.81
CA LEU A 10 5.13 -9.73 1.89
C LEU A 10 5.14 -11.12 2.51
N ASN A 11 6.24 -11.49 3.20
CA ASN A 11 6.35 -12.81 3.80
C ASN A 11 5.30 -13.03 4.91
N LYS A 12 5.03 -11.98 5.70
CA LYS A 12 4.00 -11.98 6.75
C LYS A 12 2.58 -12.18 6.19
N TYR A 13 2.30 -11.58 5.03
CA TYR A 13 1.01 -11.67 4.34
C TYR A 13 0.90 -12.80 3.31
N ASN A 14 1.95 -13.59 3.12
CA ASN A 14 1.90 -14.78 2.27
C ASN A 14 1.28 -15.97 3.04
N GLU A 15 1.52 -16.04 4.36
CA GLU A 15 1.03 -17.12 5.23
C GLU A 15 -0.37 -16.84 5.81
N GLU A 16 -0.63 -15.61 6.25
CA GLU A 16 -1.99 -15.16 6.57
C GLU A 16 -2.59 -14.55 5.29
N GLN A 17 -3.80 -14.96 4.93
CA GLN A 17 -4.61 -14.22 3.94
C GLN A 17 -4.97 -12.83 4.50
N GLY A 18 -3.98 -11.96 4.64
CA GLY A 18 -4.19 -10.62 5.13
C GLY A 18 -4.93 -9.82 4.09
N SER A 19 -5.85 -9.01 4.58
CA SER A 19 -6.64 -8.14 3.73
C SER A 19 -5.74 -7.10 3.05
N ILE A 20 -6.10 -6.71 1.83
CA ILE A 20 -5.45 -5.60 1.08
C ILE A 20 -5.28 -4.35 1.95
N ILE A 21 -6.25 -4.09 2.84
CA ILE A 21 -6.24 -2.97 3.80
C ILE A 21 -5.02 -3.06 4.74
N SER A 22 -4.74 -4.24 5.30
CA SER A 22 -3.62 -4.44 6.23
C SER A 22 -2.29 -4.27 5.52
N ILE A 23 -2.16 -4.82 4.32
CA ILE A 23 -0.96 -4.64 3.47
C ILE A 23 -0.72 -3.16 3.19
N LEU A 24 -1.77 -2.42 2.80
CA LEU A 24 -1.68 -0.99 2.51
C LEU A 24 -1.34 -0.16 3.76
N GLN A 25 -1.87 -0.54 4.94
CA GLN A 25 -1.51 0.10 6.21
C GLN A 25 -0.03 -0.10 6.53
N ASP A 26 0.48 -1.33 6.41
CA ASP A 26 1.88 -1.66 6.70
C ASP A 26 2.83 -0.91 5.75
N ILE A 27 2.50 -0.88 4.45
CA ILE A 27 3.25 -0.09 3.45
C ILE A 27 3.22 1.40 3.81
N GLN A 28 2.05 1.95 4.11
CA GLN A 28 1.92 3.36 4.47
C GLN A 28 2.66 3.71 5.76
N GLU A 29 2.67 2.83 6.77
CA GLU A 29 3.41 3.05 8.01
C GLU A 29 4.92 2.98 7.78
N CYS A 30 5.37 2.06 6.92
CA CYS A 30 6.79 1.85 6.64
C CYS A 30 7.39 2.95 5.74
N PHE A 31 6.62 3.49 4.80
CA PHE A 31 7.05 4.48 3.80
C PHE A 31 6.49 5.90 4.06
N GLY A 32 5.48 6.04 4.91
CA GLY A 32 4.72 7.28 5.14
C GLY A 32 3.64 7.57 4.08
N TYR A 33 3.64 6.84 2.97
CA TYR A 33 2.70 6.90 1.86
C TYR A 33 2.78 5.59 1.07
N ILE A 34 1.88 5.38 0.12
CA ILE A 34 1.80 4.14 -0.67
C ILE A 34 2.34 4.40 -2.08
N PRO A 35 3.64 4.16 -2.35
CA PRO A 35 4.16 4.31 -3.71
C PRO A 35 3.54 3.29 -4.68
N GLU A 36 3.16 3.76 -5.86
CA GLU A 36 2.58 2.92 -6.93
C GLU A 36 3.49 1.73 -7.29
N ASP A 37 4.80 1.95 -7.37
CA ASP A 37 5.80 0.92 -7.66
C ASP A 37 5.74 -0.26 -6.67
N VAL A 38 5.50 0.04 -5.39
CA VAL A 38 5.33 -0.98 -4.35
C VAL A 38 3.99 -1.69 -4.53
N VAL A 39 2.91 -0.97 -4.84
CA VAL A 39 1.60 -1.59 -5.12
C VAL A 39 1.70 -2.61 -6.27
N PHE A 40 2.36 -2.25 -7.37
CA PHE A 40 2.55 -3.17 -8.50
C PHE A 40 3.38 -4.40 -8.12
N ARG A 41 4.47 -4.23 -7.36
CA ARG A 41 5.25 -5.37 -6.86
C ARG A 41 4.43 -6.29 -5.96
N PHE A 42 3.63 -5.73 -5.05
CA PHE A 42 2.76 -6.52 -4.18
C PHE A 42 1.66 -7.21 -4.97
N ALA A 43 1.07 -6.53 -5.96
CA ALA A 43 0.08 -7.10 -6.86
C ALA A 43 0.62 -8.34 -7.60
N GLU A 44 1.83 -8.25 -8.16
CA GLU A 44 2.48 -9.39 -8.81
C GLU A 44 2.82 -10.52 -7.83
N LYS A 45 3.37 -10.20 -6.66
CA LYS A 45 3.80 -11.19 -5.64
C LYS A 45 2.62 -11.91 -4.99
N LEU A 46 1.54 -11.20 -4.71
CA LEU A 46 0.34 -11.76 -4.08
C LEU A 46 -0.66 -12.31 -5.11
N ASN A 47 -0.38 -12.15 -6.40
CA ASN A 47 -1.29 -12.51 -7.49
C ASN A 47 -2.66 -11.80 -7.38
N ILE A 48 -2.68 -10.58 -6.83
CA ILE A 48 -3.87 -9.75 -6.65
C ILE A 48 -3.78 -8.60 -7.66
N PRO A 49 -4.85 -8.28 -8.42
CA PRO A 49 -4.80 -7.18 -9.38
C PRO A 49 -4.55 -5.84 -8.68
N ALA A 50 -3.66 -5.03 -9.25
CA ALA A 50 -3.37 -3.68 -8.75
C ALA A 50 -4.66 -2.84 -8.59
N SER A 51 -5.65 -3.03 -9.48
CA SER A 51 -6.96 -2.39 -9.39
C SER A 51 -7.67 -2.58 -8.04
N ASN A 52 -7.50 -3.73 -7.38
CA ASN A 52 -8.08 -3.94 -6.05
C ASN A 52 -7.40 -3.04 -5.01
N PHE A 53 -6.08 -2.88 -5.08
CA PHE A 53 -5.34 -1.95 -4.22
C PHE A 53 -5.78 -0.52 -4.47
N PHE A 54 -5.79 -0.07 -5.74
CA PHE A 54 -6.26 1.27 -6.11
C PHE A 54 -7.72 1.50 -5.71
N GLY A 55 -8.57 0.47 -5.80
CA GLY A 55 -9.95 0.51 -5.33
C GLY A 55 -10.01 0.79 -3.83
N VAL A 56 -9.27 0.04 -3.02
CA VAL A 56 -9.21 0.28 -1.56
C VAL A 56 -8.62 1.66 -1.24
N ILE A 57 -7.58 2.09 -1.94
CA ILE A 57 -6.96 3.40 -1.70
C ILE A 57 -7.91 4.56 -2.03
N THR A 58 -8.69 4.43 -3.10
CA THR A 58 -9.68 5.45 -3.48
C THR A 58 -10.94 5.39 -2.61
N PHE A 59 -11.29 4.20 -2.11
CA PHE A 59 -12.44 4.00 -1.22
C PHE A 59 -12.18 4.55 0.20
N TYR A 60 -10.97 4.38 0.72
CA TYR A 60 -10.59 4.85 2.04
C TYR A 60 -9.71 6.09 1.96
N ALA A 61 -10.25 7.24 2.37
CA ALA A 61 -9.54 8.52 2.40
C ALA A 61 -8.28 8.56 3.31
N GLN A 62 -8.06 7.51 4.12
CA GLN A 62 -6.86 7.37 4.97
C GLN A 62 -5.60 6.98 4.18
N PHE A 63 -5.76 6.44 2.97
CA PHE A 63 -4.66 5.94 2.15
C PHE A 63 -4.25 6.97 1.10
N TYR A 64 -2.94 7.16 0.95
CA TYR A 64 -2.40 8.16 0.02
C TYR A 64 -1.32 7.55 -0.88
N LEU A 65 -1.56 7.61 -2.20
CA LEU A 65 -0.60 7.15 -3.22
C LEU A 65 0.57 8.11 -3.43
N LYS A 66 0.36 9.38 -3.08
CA LYS A 66 1.35 10.44 -3.23
C LYS A 66 1.61 11.06 -1.87
N PRO A 67 2.85 11.53 -1.61
CA PRO A 67 3.14 12.28 -0.40
C PRO A 67 2.20 13.49 -0.35
N ARG A 68 1.33 13.54 0.67
CA ARG A 68 0.43 14.69 0.83
C ARG A 68 1.26 15.92 1.22
N GLY A 69 1.37 16.86 0.28
CA GLY A 69 1.67 18.25 0.62
C GLY A 69 0.56 18.80 1.51
N LYS A 70 0.92 19.50 2.59
CA LYS A 70 0.05 20.06 3.63
C LYS A 70 -0.92 21.17 3.17
N HIS A 71 -1.53 21.08 1.98
CA HIS A 71 -2.55 22.04 1.54
C HIS A 71 -3.84 21.32 1.16
N ILE A 72 -4.58 20.89 2.18
CA ILE A 72 -6.01 20.68 2.05
C ILE A 72 -6.62 22.07 2.19
N ILE A 73 -6.81 22.77 1.07
CA ILE A 73 -7.59 24.00 1.07
C ILE A 73 -9.05 23.55 1.16
N THR A 74 -9.58 23.49 2.37
CA THR A 74 -11.03 23.46 2.59
C THR A 74 -11.54 24.84 2.20
N ALA A 75 -12.34 24.91 1.14
CA ALA A 75 -13.14 26.09 0.81
C ALA A 75 -14.42 26.10 1.64
#